data_AF-A0A1I7X527-F1
#
_entry.id   AF-A0A1I7X527-F1
#
_cell.length_a   1.000
_cell.length_b   1.000
_cell.length_c   1.000
_cell.angle_alpha   90.00
_cell.angle_beta   90.00
_cell.angle_gamma   90.00
#
_symmetry.space_group_name_H-M   'P 1'
#
loop_
_entity.id
_entity.type
_entity.pdbx_description
1 polymer ?
#
loop_
_entity_poly.entity_id
_entity_poly.type
_entity_poly.pdbx_seq_one_letter_code
_entity_poly.pdbx_strand_id
1 'polypeptide(L)'
;MIMDRPVIVNSLLCFIHNFRGNPRVRSLVEEYFSKTAIAEARSLLSEKIVSSEVVAIPEDVFELYDLLVTKGDSLQFAATDLTNLPLALLSNDEDRNEILRELKTLRTFISDALDGRIEDGPSA
;
A
#
# COMPACT_ATOMS: atom_id res chain seq x y z
N MET A 1 19.27 9.70 17.93
CA MET A 1 18.62 8.38 17.84
C MET A 1 17.55 8.50 16.77
N ILE A 2 17.71 7.81 15.64
CA ILE A 2 16.60 7.63 14.69
C ILE A 2 15.70 6.59 15.37
N MET A 3 14.59 7.03 15.95
CA MET A 3 13.55 6.08 16.35
C MET A 3 13.01 5.48 15.07
N ASP A 4 13.22 4.18 14.87
CA ASP A 4 12.67 3.48 13.72
C ASP A 4 11.16 3.63 13.73
N ARG A 5 10.66 4.25 12.66
CA ARG A 5 9.25 4.50 12.46
C ARG A 5 8.54 3.16 12.29
N PRO A 6 7.44 2.89 13.02
CA PRO A 6 6.71 1.64 12.85
C PRO A 6 6.20 1.51 11.42
N VAL A 7 6.61 0.43 10.73
CA VAL A 7 6.15 0.10 9.37
C VAL A 7 4.97 -0.85 9.44
N ILE A 8 3.84 -0.45 8.88
CA ILE A 8 2.66 -1.30 8.67
C ILE A 8 2.71 -1.83 7.25
N VAL A 9 2.79 -3.14 7.12
CA VAL A 9 2.90 -3.82 5.83
C VAL A 9 1.52 -4.34 5.40
N ASN A 10 0.83 -3.59 4.54
CA ASN A 10 -0.49 -3.96 4.02
C ASN A 10 -0.82 -3.15 2.75
N SER A 11 -1.15 -3.85 1.66
CA SER A 11 -1.42 -3.22 0.35
C SER A 11 -2.69 -2.36 0.36
N LEU A 12 -3.75 -2.79 1.06
CA LEU A 12 -4.98 -2.01 1.22
C LEU A 12 -4.73 -0.73 2.02
N LEU A 13 -3.98 -0.78 3.11
CA LEU A 13 -3.66 0.41 3.90
C LEU A 13 -2.77 1.39 3.12
N CYS A 14 -1.83 0.89 2.32
CA CYS A 14 -1.10 1.72 1.36
C CYS A 14 -2.04 2.36 0.34
N PHE A 15 -3.00 1.59 -0.16
CA PHE A 15 -3.98 2.09 -1.10
C PHE A 15 -4.84 3.21 -0.47
N ILE A 16 -5.37 3.00 0.73
CA ILE A 16 -6.09 4.03 1.48
C ILE A 16 -5.18 5.25 1.73
N HIS A 17 -3.93 5.03 2.13
CA HIS A 17 -2.98 6.12 2.42
C HIS A 17 -2.76 7.03 1.21
N ASN A 18 -2.53 6.46 0.04
CA ASN A 18 -2.25 7.21 -1.18
C ASN A 18 -3.51 7.85 -1.79
N PHE A 19 -4.68 7.23 -1.64
CA PHE A 19 -5.91 7.67 -2.31
C PHE A 19 -6.97 8.21 -1.34
N ARG A 20 -6.63 8.51 -0.08
CA ARG A 20 -7.59 8.95 0.94
C ARG A 20 -8.43 10.15 0.51
N GLY A 21 -7.84 11.07 -0.27
CA GLY A 21 -8.49 12.27 -0.81
C GLY A 21 -9.37 12.03 -2.04
N ASN A 22 -9.38 10.81 -2.61
CA ASN A 22 -10.23 10.48 -3.74
C ASN A 22 -11.66 10.18 -3.24
N PRO A 23 -12.70 10.87 -3.74
CA PRO A 23 -14.08 10.69 -3.28
C PRO A 23 -14.63 9.27 -3.54
N ARG A 24 -14.03 8.51 -4.46
CA ARG A 24 -14.43 7.14 -4.80
C ARG A 24 -13.68 6.07 -4.01
N VAL A 25 -12.71 6.42 -3.16
CA VAL A 25 -11.80 5.46 -2.51
C VAL A 25 -12.52 4.35 -1.75
N ARG A 26 -13.64 4.67 -1.07
CA ARG A 26 -14.45 3.69 -0.34
C ARG A 26 -15.02 2.61 -1.27
N SER A 27 -15.67 3.03 -2.36
CA SER A 27 -16.22 2.11 -3.36
C SER A 27 -15.14 1.28 -4.04
N LEU A 28 -13.97 1.89 -4.31
CA LEU A 28 -12.84 1.20 -4.94
C LEU A 28 -12.25 0.14 -4.00
N VAL A 29 -12.18 0.41 -2.69
CA VAL A 29 -11.74 -0.60 -1.71
C VAL A 29 -12.69 -1.80 -1.72
N GLU A 30 -14.00 -1.56 -1.73
CA GLU A 30 -15.01 -2.62 -1.77
C GLU A 30 -15.00 -3.43 -3.08
N GLU A 31 -14.64 -2.79 -4.20
CA GLU A 31 -14.58 -3.42 -5.53
C GLU A 31 -13.32 -4.28 -5.72
N TYR A 32 -12.16 -3.77 -5.28
CA TYR A 32 -10.86 -4.38 -5.59
C TYR A 32 -10.31 -5.27 -4.48
N PHE A 33 -10.69 -5.06 -3.22
CA PHE A 33 -10.17 -5.83 -2.10
C PHE A 33 -11.21 -6.81 -1.58
N SER A 34 -10.76 -8.03 -1.27
CA SER A 34 -11.61 -9.02 -0.65
C SER A 34 -12.03 -8.57 0.76
N LYS A 35 -13.18 -9.05 1.23
CA LYS A 35 -13.64 -8.83 2.61
C LYS A 35 -12.61 -9.30 3.64
N THR A 36 -11.86 -10.35 3.32
CA THR A 36 -10.76 -10.86 4.15
C THR A 36 -9.63 -9.83 4.25
N ALA A 37 -9.19 -9.25 3.13
CA ALA A 37 -8.15 -8.22 3.13
C ALA A 37 -8.57 -6.97 3.92
N ILE A 38 -9.84 -6.57 3.80
CA ILE A 38 -10.41 -5.48 4.61
C ILE A 38 -10.41 -5.83 6.10
N ALA A 39 -10.80 -7.05 6.47
CA ALA A 39 -10.82 -7.51 7.85
C ALA A 39 -9.40 -7.60 8.46
N GLU A 40 -8.41 -8.05 7.68
CA GLU A 40 -7.00 -8.10 8.08
C GLU A 40 -6.44 -6.70 8.29
N ALA A 41 -6.68 -5.78 7.35
CA ALA A 41 -6.30 -4.37 7.49
C ALA A 41 -6.92 -3.75 8.74
N ARG A 42 -8.19 -4.04 9.01
CA ARG A 42 -8.88 -3.62 10.24
C ARG A 42 -8.21 -4.16 11.49
N SER A 43 -7.91 -5.47 11.54
CA SER A 43 -7.24 -6.11 12.68
C SER A 43 -5.90 -5.44 12.99
N LEU A 44 -5.09 -5.21 11.95
CA LEU A 44 -3.79 -4.54 12.07
C LEU A 44 -3.90 -3.13 12.66
N LEU A 45 -4.83 -2.32 12.17
CA LEU A 45 -5.04 -0.96 12.70
C LEU A 45 -5.54 -1.00 14.14
N SER A 46 -6.49 -1.89 14.46
CA SER A 46 -7.03 -2.05 15.81
C SER A 46 -5.96 -2.45 16.83
N GLU A 47 -5.05 -3.37 16.49
CA GLU A 47 -3.93 -3.75 17.36
C GLU A 47 -3.03 -2.56 17.70
N LYS A 48 -2.80 -1.64 16.74
CA LYS A 48 -2.03 -0.42 16.97
C LYS A 48 -2.79 0.59 17.85
N ILE A 49 -4.12 0.63 17.76
CA ILE A 49 -4.97 1.53 18.55
C ILE A 49 -5.14 1.02 19.98
N VAL A 50 -5.25 -0.29 20.20
CA VAL A 50 -5.34 -0.89 21.55
C VAL A 50 -4.10 -0.56 22.40
N SER A 51 -2.94 -0.37 21.77
CA SER A 51 -1.74 0.15 22.44
C SER A 51 -1.86 1.61 22.89
N SER A 52 -2.95 2.31 22.57
CA SER A 52 -3.10 3.76 22.71
C SER A 52 -4.51 4.12 23.23
N GLU A 53 -4.76 3.96 24.53
CA GLU A 53 -5.86 4.51 25.38
C GLU A 53 -7.16 5.06 24.70
N VAL A 54 -7.78 4.37 23.73
CA VAL A 54 -9.09 4.80 23.16
C VAL A 54 -10.23 3.99 23.75
N VAL A 55 -11.29 4.68 24.18
CA VAL A 55 -12.49 4.13 24.85
C VAL A 55 -13.40 3.34 23.90
N ALA A 56 -13.35 3.62 22.59
CA ALA A 56 -14.10 2.90 21.57
C ALA A 56 -13.28 2.77 20.29
N ILE A 57 -13.16 1.54 19.78
CA ILE A 57 -12.43 1.23 18.54
C ILE A 57 -13.46 1.25 17.38
N PRO A 58 -13.30 2.13 16.38
CA PRO A 58 -14.17 2.15 15.21
C PRO A 58 -14.20 0.80 14.47
N GLU A 59 -15.34 0.45 13.86
CA GLU A 59 -15.43 -0.77 13.04
C GLU A 59 -15.00 -0.56 11.59
N ASP A 60 -15.04 0.68 11.10
CA ASP A 60 -14.71 1.05 9.73
C ASP A 60 -13.19 1.23 9.55
N VAL A 61 -12.64 0.61 8.51
CA VAL A 61 -11.19 0.63 8.23
C VAL A 61 -10.67 2.04 7.95
N PHE A 62 -11.48 2.92 7.36
CA PHE A 62 -11.07 4.30 7.08
C PHE A 62 -11.08 5.15 8.36
N GLU A 63 -12.08 4.98 9.23
CA GLU A 63 -12.11 5.66 10.52
C GLU A 63 -10.91 5.25 11.40
N LEU A 64 -10.55 3.98 11.41
CA LEU A 64 -9.35 3.49 12.11
C LEU A 64 -8.06 4.08 11.53
N TYR A 65 -7.97 4.14 10.20
CA TYR A 65 -6.82 4.72 9.52
C TYR A 65 -6.69 6.22 9.85
N ASP A 66 -7.78 6.98 9.76
CA ASP A 66 -7.80 8.41 10.05
C ASP A 66 -7.41 8.68 11.51
N LEU A 67 -7.88 7.86 12.45
CA LEU A 67 -7.52 7.94 13.85
C LEU A 67 -6.01 7.75 14.08
N LEU A 68 -5.40 6.78 13.41
CA LEU A 68 -3.96 6.53 13.53
C LEU A 68 -3.13 7.64 12.89
N VAL A 69 -3.53 8.15 11.73
CA VAL A 69 -2.84 9.27 11.07
C VAL A 69 -2.94 10.55 11.87
N THR A 70 -4.13 10.86 12.42
CA THR A 70 -4.35 12.07 13.23
C THR A 70 -3.62 12.02 14.57
N LYS A 71 -3.41 10.82 15.14
CA LYS A 71 -2.57 10.64 16.34
C LYS A 71 -1.09 10.97 16.11
N GLY A 72 -0.64 11.08 14.85
CA GLY A 72 0.67 11.63 14.53
C GLY A 72 1.87 10.75 14.89
N ASP A 73 1.64 9.52 15.36
CA ASP A 73 2.71 8.56 15.50
C ASP A 73 3.19 8.16 14.11
N SER A 74 4.49 8.31 13.92
CA SER A 74 5.25 8.20 12.68
C SER A 74 5.12 6.85 11.94
N LEU A 75 3.93 6.48 11.53
CA LEU A 75 3.62 5.23 10.85
C LEU A 75 3.96 5.35 9.37
N GLN A 76 4.65 4.35 8.84
CA GLN A 76 4.85 4.19 7.41
C GLN A 76 4.00 3.03 6.92
N PHE A 77 3.24 3.25 5.86
CA PHE A 77 2.50 2.18 5.20
C PHE A 77 3.34 1.68 4.02
N ALA A 78 3.63 0.38 4.01
CA ALA A 78 4.35 -0.29 2.94
C ALA A 78 3.52 -1.46 2.39
N ALA A 79 3.61 -1.72 1.09
CA ALA A 79 2.95 -2.85 0.46
C ALA A 79 4.00 -3.93 0.18
N THR A 80 3.78 -5.15 0.68
CA THR A 80 4.56 -6.33 0.27
C THR A 80 4.16 -6.84 -1.10
N ASP A 81 2.92 -6.57 -1.51
CA ASP A 81 2.35 -7.06 -2.76
C ASP A 81 1.64 -5.93 -3.51
N LEU A 82 2.28 -5.47 -4.60
CA LEU A 82 1.77 -4.44 -5.49
C LEU A 82 0.82 -5.00 -6.56
N THR A 83 0.67 -6.32 -6.67
CA THR A 83 -0.17 -6.94 -7.71
C THR A 83 -1.65 -6.64 -7.51
N ASN A 84 -2.04 -6.27 -6.28
CA ASN A 84 -3.41 -5.93 -5.90
C ASN A 84 -3.69 -4.42 -5.92
N LEU A 85 -2.75 -3.58 -6.37
CA LEU A 85 -3.03 -2.15 -6.50
C LEU A 85 -3.97 -1.91 -7.68
N PRO A 86 -5.07 -1.17 -7.50
CA PRO A 86 -5.98 -0.85 -8.60
C PRO A 86 -5.32 0.18 -9.53
N LEU A 87 -4.57 -0.33 -10.50
CA LEU A 87 -3.96 0.41 -11.61
C LEU A 87 -5.00 1.15 -12.45
N ALA A 88 -6.29 0.81 -12.31
CA ALA A 88 -7.42 1.52 -12.92
C ALA A 88 -7.57 2.99 -12.46
N LEU A 89 -6.87 3.40 -11.40
CA LEU A 89 -6.85 4.79 -10.92
C LEU A 89 -5.73 5.64 -11.52
N LEU A 90 -4.77 4.97 -12.17
CA LEU A 90 -3.80 5.62 -13.03
C LEU A 90 -4.56 5.90 -14.33
N SER A 91 -4.94 7.17 -14.48
CA SER A 91 -5.99 7.62 -15.38
C SER A 91 -5.70 7.27 -16.84
N ASN A 92 -6.75 7.00 -17.62
CA ASN A 92 -6.73 6.60 -19.04
C ASN A 92 -6.06 5.24 -19.36
N ASP A 93 -6.66 4.51 -20.30
CA ASP A 93 -6.18 3.18 -20.73
C ASP A 93 -4.73 3.22 -21.29
N GLU A 94 -4.30 4.37 -21.84
CA GLU A 94 -2.93 4.59 -22.30
C GLU A 94 -1.94 4.62 -21.13
N ASP A 95 -2.14 5.47 -20.12
CA ASP A 95 -1.23 5.55 -18.97
C ASP A 95 -1.22 4.21 -18.21
N ARG A 96 -2.36 3.50 -18.13
CA ARG A 96 -2.42 2.15 -17.55
C ARG A 96 -1.51 1.16 -18.28
N ASN A 97 -1.54 1.17 -19.61
CA ASN A 97 -0.72 0.25 -20.42
C ASN A 97 0.77 0.62 -20.36
N GLU A 98 1.08 1.91 -20.32
CA GLU A 98 2.44 2.41 -20.13
C GLU A 98 2.99 1.99 -18.77
N ILE A 99 2.24 2.20 -17.70
CA ILE A 99 2.65 1.81 -16.35
C ILE A 99 2.77 0.29 -16.20
N LEU A 100 1.84 -0.48 -16.78
CA LEU A 100 1.96 -1.94 -16.81
C LEU A 100 3.21 -2.41 -17.56
N ARG A 101 3.58 -1.72 -18.64
CA ARG A 101 4.80 -1.98 -19.37
C ARG A 101 6.02 -1.65 -18.52
N GLU A 102 6.06 -0.48 -17.88
CA GLU A 102 7.16 -0.09 -16.99
C GLU A 102 7.32 -1.05 -15.81
N LEU A 103 6.22 -1.47 -15.16
CA LEU A 103 6.24 -2.46 -14.08
C LEU A 103 6.79 -3.81 -14.54
N LYS A 104 6.42 -4.26 -15.76
CA LYS A 104 6.98 -5.48 -16.35
C LYS A 104 8.48 -5.32 -16.61
N THR A 105 8.90 -4.19 -17.18
CA THR A 105 10.33 -3.89 -17.42
C THR A 105 11.13 -3.87 -16.12
N LEU A 106 10.62 -3.20 -15.08
CA LEU A 106 11.25 -3.16 -13.76
C LEU A 106 11.35 -4.56 -13.14
N ARG A 107 10.29 -5.37 -13.22
CA ARG A 107 10.30 -6.75 -12.75
C ARG A 107 11.37 -7.57 -13.46
N THR A 108 11.44 -7.49 -14.79
CA THR A 108 12.46 -8.20 -15.58
C THR A 108 13.86 -7.74 -15.18
N PHE A 109 14.09 -6.43 -15.05
CA PHE A 109 15.37 -5.89 -14.62
C PHE A 109 15.81 -6.42 -13.25
N ILE A 110 14.90 -6.42 -12.25
CA ILE A 110 15.19 -6.97 -10.92
C ILE A 110 15.47 -8.47 -11.01
N SER A 111 14.68 -9.23 -11.77
CA SER A 111 14.92 -10.66 -11.98
C SER A 111 16.29 -10.94 -12.62
N ASP A 112 16.65 -10.19 -13.65
CA ASP A 112 17.95 -10.33 -14.32
C ASP A 112 19.12 -9.93 -13.40
N ALA A 113 18.92 -8.91 -12.54
CA ALA A 113 19.88 -8.52 -11.52
C ALA A 113 20.14 -9.64 -10.52
N LEU A 114 19.06 -10.25 -10.01
CA LEU A 114 19.12 -11.33 -9.03
C LEU A 114 19.71 -12.61 -9.62
N ASP A 115 19.47 -12.87 -10.91
CA ASP A 115 20.05 -14.00 -11.63
C ASP A 115 21.50 -13.76 -12.09
N GLY A 116 22.09 -12.59 -11.78
CA GLY A 116 23.47 -12.25 -12.16
C GLY A 116 23.67 -12.06 -13.67
N ARG A 117 22.58 -11.76 -14.40
CA ARG A 117 22.56 -11.58 -15.87
C ARG A 117 22.64 -10.13 -16.32
N ILE A 118 22.76 -9.19 -15.39
CA ILE A 118 23.12 -7.82 -15.76
C ILE A 118 24.61 -7.86 -16.09
N GLU A 119 24.92 -8.03 -17.37
CA GLU A 119 26.24 -7.70 -17.88
C GLU A 119 26.45 -6.21 -17.59
N ASP A 120 27.45 -5.90 -16.75
CA ASP A 120 28.02 -4.56 -16.69
C ASP A 120 28.33 -4.16 -18.13
N GLY A 121 27.82 -2.99 -18.55
CA GLY A 121 27.92 -2.49 -19.92
C GLY A 121 29.33 -2.60 -20.51
N PRO A 122 29.44 -2.54 -21.84
CA PRO A 122 30.55 -3.11 -22.60
C PRO A 122 31.90 -2.67 -22.02
N SER A 123 32.68 -3.65 -21.57
CA SER A 123 34.12 -3.46 -21.40
C SER A 123 34.72 -3.13 -22.78
N ALA A 124 35.11 -1.87 -22.94
CA ALA A 124 36.05 -1.28 -23.91
C ALA A 124 36.10 -1.88 -25.33
#